data_AF-A0A166CPH2-F1
#
_entry.id   AF-A0A166CPH2-F1
#
_cell.length_a   1.000
_cell.length_b   1.000
_cell.length_c   1.000
_cell.angle_alpha   90.00
_cell.angle_beta   90.00
_cell.angle_gamma   90.00
#
_symmetry.space_group_name_H-M   'P 1'
#
loop_
_entity.id
_entity.type
_entity.pdbx_description
1 polymer ?
#
loop_
_entity_poly.entity_id
_entity_poly.type
_entity_poly.pdbx_seq_one_letter_code
_entity_poly.pdbx_strand_id
1 'polypeptide(L)'
;MASNISIYFKSSLSDSLKKKYVNYLKSTPNCPNNNEKITGQIIKIFSTNLTGKITSYSKSVAIFNWVKQKEKYDFYENTKWGAVKSLDRILNTKDANMNCADHSHLVNAMLRTVGIPAFYGNAVCDFGSDNFPHYWSMAYIESSSKWVYLDAIHSYYKYDNPPWKIVSTNGRGAFYSVSDLKIKANIKLRR
;
A
#
# COMPACT_ATOMS: atom_id res chain seq x y z
N MET A 1 -20.71 -20.18 -12.85
CA MET A 1 -20.20 -19.12 -13.76
C MET A 1 -18.74 -18.89 -13.42
N ALA A 2 -17.81 -19.08 -14.37
CA ALA A 2 -16.43 -18.68 -14.15
C ALA A 2 -16.41 -17.16 -13.96
N SER A 3 -16.06 -16.68 -12.76
CA SER A 3 -15.89 -15.25 -12.54
C SER A 3 -14.86 -14.75 -13.54
N ASN A 4 -15.19 -13.73 -14.32
CA ASN A 4 -14.23 -13.14 -15.26
C ASN A 4 -13.13 -12.42 -14.47
N ILE A 5 -12.07 -13.15 -14.08
CA ILE A 5 -10.98 -12.68 -13.22
C ILE A 5 -10.31 -11.40 -13.77
N SER A 6 -10.35 -11.17 -15.08
CA SER A 6 -9.79 -9.95 -15.70
C SER A 6 -10.40 -8.65 -15.14
N ILE A 7 -11.64 -8.68 -14.65
CA ILE A 7 -12.30 -7.51 -14.06
C ILE A 7 -11.57 -6.98 -12.82
N TYR A 8 -10.87 -7.86 -12.10
CA TYR A 8 -10.08 -7.52 -10.92
C TYR A 8 -8.88 -6.62 -11.25
N PHE A 9 -8.35 -6.72 -12.47
CA PHE A 9 -7.15 -6.00 -12.89
C PHE A 9 -7.46 -4.82 -13.82
N LYS A 10 -8.73 -4.66 -14.22
CA LYS A 10 -9.17 -3.48 -14.96
C LYS A 10 -9.06 -2.23 -14.08
N SER A 11 -8.24 -1.26 -14.52
CA SER A 11 -8.19 0.07 -13.91
C SER A 11 -9.52 0.79 -14.13
N SER A 12 -10.02 1.47 -13.09
CA SER A 12 -11.22 2.29 -13.22
C SER A 12 -10.93 3.64 -13.88
N LEU A 13 -9.66 4.09 -13.83
CA LEU A 13 -9.24 5.44 -14.22
C LEU A 13 -9.66 5.80 -15.64
N SER A 14 -10.14 7.03 -15.82
CA SER A 14 -10.19 7.69 -17.13
C SER A 14 -8.79 7.83 -17.76
N ASP A 15 -8.70 7.99 -19.08
CA ASP A 15 -7.40 8.07 -19.77
C ASP A 15 -6.58 9.31 -19.36
N SER A 16 -7.25 10.43 -19.05
CA SER A 16 -6.57 11.61 -18.51
C SER A 16 -5.96 11.34 -17.13
N LEU A 17 -6.68 10.61 -16.26
CA LEU A 17 -6.19 10.22 -14.95
C LEU A 17 -5.08 9.16 -15.03
N LYS A 18 -5.17 8.20 -15.96
CA LYS A 18 -4.08 7.26 -16.24
C LYS A 18 -2.80 8.00 -16.63
N LYS A 19 -2.88 8.98 -17.53
CA LYS A 19 -1.73 9.81 -17.92
C LYS A 19 -1.18 10.61 -16.74
N LYS A 20 -2.07 11.23 -15.95
CA LYS A 20 -1.70 12.02 -14.76
C LYS A 20 -0.99 11.17 -13.70
N TYR A 21 -1.43 9.93 -13.50
CA TYR A 21 -0.96 9.06 -12.42
C TYR A 21 -0.09 7.89 -12.86
N VAL A 22 0.40 7.89 -14.10
CA VAL A 22 1.20 6.80 -14.67
C VAL A 22 2.40 6.42 -13.79
N ASN A 23 3.06 7.40 -13.16
CA ASN A 23 4.20 7.15 -12.27
C ASN A 23 3.82 6.41 -10.98
N TYR A 24 2.58 6.57 -10.50
CA TYR A 24 2.08 5.90 -9.30
C TYR A 24 1.54 4.49 -9.56
N LEU A 25 1.55 4.07 -10.82
CA LEU A 25 1.20 2.70 -11.25
C LEU A 25 2.46 1.85 -11.53
N LYS A 26 3.64 2.47 -11.58
CA LYS A 26 4.89 1.79 -11.96
C LYS A 26 5.34 0.75 -10.94
N SER A 27 5.87 -0.34 -11.49
CA SER A 27 6.60 -1.38 -10.77
C SER A 27 7.90 -0.80 -10.19
N THR A 28 8.32 -1.26 -9.02
CA THR A 28 9.64 -0.95 -8.43
C THR A 28 10.20 -2.20 -7.76
N PRO A 29 11.51 -2.25 -7.43
CA PRO A 29 12.12 -3.46 -6.85
C PRO A 29 11.39 -4.00 -5.60
N ASN A 30 10.99 -3.12 -4.68
CA ASN A 30 10.27 -3.52 -3.46
C ASN A 30 8.75 -3.53 -3.61
N CYS A 31 8.22 -3.12 -4.76
CA CYS A 31 6.78 -2.97 -5.00
C CYS A 31 6.43 -3.34 -6.45
N PRO A 32 6.64 -4.61 -6.85
CA PRO A 32 6.35 -5.04 -8.21
C PRO A 32 4.84 -5.09 -8.46
N ASN A 33 4.40 -4.58 -9.61
CA ASN A 33 2.99 -4.56 -9.98
C ASN A 33 2.56 -5.76 -10.86
N ASN A 34 3.50 -6.63 -11.24
CA ASN A 34 3.30 -7.74 -12.19
C ASN A 34 3.79 -9.09 -11.64
N ASN A 35 3.95 -9.21 -10.32
CA ASN A 35 4.42 -10.44 -9.70
C ASN A 35 3.30 -11.48 -9.55
N GLU A 36 3.52 -12.70 -10.03
CA GLU A 36 2.50 -13.76 -10.05
C GLU A 36 1.98 -14.15 -8.67
N LYS A 37 2.84 -14.19 -7.63
CA LYS A 37 2.38 -14.50 -6.26
C LYS A 37 1.41 -13.43 -5.75
N ILE A 38 1.71 -12.15 -6.00
CA ILE A 38 0.85 -11.03 -5.62
C ILE A 38 -0.47 -11.11 -6.39
N THR A 39 -0.42 -11.32 -7.71
CA THR A 39 -1.60 -11.50 -8.56
C THR A 39 -2.48 -12.64 -8.08
N GLY A 40 -1.90 -13.81 -7.79
CA GLY A 40 -2.62 -14.97 -7.28
C GLY A 40 -3.28 -14.71 -5.93
N GLN A 41 -2.61 -13.99 -5.03
CA GLN A 41 -3.21 -13.63 -3.75
C GLN A 41 -4.36 -12.62 -3.91
N ILE A 42 -4.23 -11.62 -4.78
CA ILE A 42 -5.33 -10.68 -5.08
C ILE A 42 -6.58 -11.41 -5.56
N ILE A 43 -6.42 -12.41 -6.44
CA ILE A 43 -7.56 -13.21 -6.94
C ILE A 43 -8.27 -13.89 -5.77
N LYS A 44 -7.52 -14.50 -4.84
CA LYS A 44 -8.10 -15.13 -3.63
C LYS A 44 -8.85 -14.12 -2.76
N ILE A 45 -8.26 -12.94 -2.54
CA ILE A 45 -8.88 -11.87 -1.75
C ILE A 45 -10.18 -11.43 -2.42
N PHE A 46 -10.16 -11.11 -3.71
CA PHE A 46 -11.30 -10.52 -4.39
C PHE A 46 -12.43 -11.51 -4.64
N SER A 47 -12.13 -12.75 -5.01
CA SER A 47 -13.16 -13.78 -5.17
C SER A 47 -13.92 -14.10 -3.89
N THR A 48 -13.34 -13.80 -2.73
CA THR A 48 -13.99 -14.00 -1.42
C THR A 48 -14.73 -12.75 -0.95
N ASN A 49 -14.18 -11.56 -1.19
CA ASN A 49 -14.62 -10.33 -0.54
C ASN A 49 -15.41 -9.37 -1.44
N LEU A 50 -15.38 -9.55 -2.76
CA LEU A 50 -16.03 -8.63 -3.70
C LEU A 50 -17.24 -9.27 -4.36
N THR A 51 -18.40 -8.65 -4.17
CA THR A 51 -19.65 -8.97 -4.86
C THR A 51 -20.21 -7.69 -5.51
N GLY A 52 -21.01 -7.85 -6.57
CA GLY A 52 -21.62 -6.73 -7.28
C GLY A 52 -20.61 -5.84 -8.03
N LYS A 53 -20.80 -4.52 -7.95
CA LYS A 53 -20.00 -3.55 -8.72
C LYS A 53 -18.58 -3.44 -8.14
N ILE A 54 -17.60 -3.86 -8.94
CA ILE A 54 -16.18 -3.79 -8.59
C ILE A 54 -15.66 -2.38 -8.92
N THR A 55 -15.15 -1.68 -7.91
CA THR A 55 -14.67 -0.29 -7.99
C THR A 55 -13.26 -0.17 -7.42
N SER A 56 -12.56 0.94 -7.68
CA SER A 56 -11.26 1.22 -7.02
C SER A 56 -11.41 1.26 -5.50
N TYR A 57 -12.50 1.82 -4.99
CA TYR A 57 -12.84 1.78 -3.57
C TYR A 57 -12.94 0.34 -3.04
N SER A 58 -13.83 -0.49 -3.59
CA SER A 58 -14.04 -1.84 -3.06
C SER A 58 -12.79 -2.72 -3.14
N LYS A 59 -12.02 -2.62 -4.23
CA LYS A 59 -10.70 -3.27 -4.37
C LYS A 59 -9.72 -2.82 -3.28
N SER A 60 -9.59 -1.50 -3.06
CA SER A 60 -8.65 -0.98 -2.06
C SER A 60 -9.03 -1.35 -0.64
N VAL A 61 -10.33 -1.36 -0.30
CA VAL A 61 -10.84 -1.78 1.01
C VAL A 61 -10.54 -3.26 1.25
N ALA A 62 -10.78 -4.12 0.25
CA ALA A 62 -10.49 -5.55 0.36
C ALA A 62 -9.00 -5.84 0.55
N ILE A 63 -8.12 -5.16 -0.20
CA ILE A 63 -6.66 -5.26 -0.03
C ILE A 63 -6.26 -4.80 1.39
N PHE A 64 -6.68 -3.60 1.78
CA PHE A 64 -6.36 -3.01 3.08
C PHE A 64 -6.78 -3.91 4.23
N ASN A 65 -8.04 -4.38 4.22
CA ASN A 65 -8.59 -5.25 5.24
C ASN A 65 -7.85 -6.59 5.31
N TRP A 66 -7.51 -7.17 4.17
CA TRP A 66 -6.77 -8.43 4.16
C TRP A 66 -5.37 -8.25 4.75
N VAL A 67 -4.60 -7.24 4.34
CA VAL A 67 -3.24 -7.03 4.85
C VAL A 67 -3.26 -6.76 6.35
N LYS A 68 -4.12 -5.84 6.83
CA LYS A 68 -4.16 -5.51 8.26
C LYS A 68 -4.63 -6.65 9.15
N GLN A 69 -5.40 -7.61 8.63
CA GLN A 69 -5.81 -8.81 9.37
C GLN A 69 -4.70 -9.86 9.46
N LYS A 70 -3.66 -9.75 8.64
CA LYS A 70 -2.46 -10.60 8.67
C LYS A 70 -1.31 -9.96 9.43
N GLU A 71 -1.61 -8.88 10.12
CA GLU A 71 -0.63 -8.06 10.79
C GLU A 71 0.05 -8.80 11.93
N LYS A 72 1.38 -8.70 11.92
CA LYS A 72 2.25 -8.88 13.06
C LYS A 72 3.34 -7.83 12.96
N TYR A 73 3.35 -6.87 13.86
CA TYR A 73 4.32 -5.77 13.82
C TYR A 73 5.63 -6.10 14.54
N ASP A 74 6.76 -5.69 13.95
CA ASP A 74 8.06 -5.66 14.62
C ASP A 74 8.81 -4.37 14.30
N PHE A 75 9.56 -3.87 15.27
CA PHE A 75 10.27 -2.60 15.19
C PHE A 75 11.67 -2.82 14.61
N TYR A 76 11.83 -2.45 13.34
CA TYR A 76 13.13 -2.32 12.70
C TYR A 76 13.15 -1.14 11.71
N GLU A 77 14.35 -0.64 11.42
CA GLU A 77 14.54 0.44 10.45
C GLU A 77 14.44 -0.09 9.01
N ASN A 78 13.87 0.74 8.12
CA ASN A 78 13.78 0.51 6.67
C ASN A 78 13.06 -0.80 6.28
N THR A 79 13.04 -1.12 4.99
CA THR A 79 12.52 -2.39 4.50
C THR A 79 13.54 -3.50 4.66
N LYS A 80 13.10 -4.70 5.07
CA LYS A 80 13.91 -5.93 5.01
C LYS A 80 13.45 -6.86 3.89
N TRP A 81 12.18 -6.80 3.52
CA TRP A 81 11.53 -7.86 2.75
C TRP A 81 10.98 -7.37 1.40
N GLY A 82 10.45 -6.14 1.34
CA GLY A 82 9.67 -5.67 0.20
C GLY A 82 8.39 -6.49 0.03
N ALA A 83 7.56 -6.16 -0.97
CA ALA A 83 6.21 -6.71 -1.09
C ALA A 83 6.17 -8.24 -1.25
N VAL A 84 7.01 -8.80 -2.13
CA VAL A 84 6.95 -10.23 -2.48
C VAL A 84 7.36 -11.11 -1.29
N LYS A 85 8.46 -10.78 -0.61
CA LYS A 85 8.89 -11.55 0.57
C LYS A 85 7.97 -11.30 1.77
N SER A 86 7.41 -10.08 1.92
CA SER A 86 6.39 -9.79 2.94
C SER A 86 5.17 -10.71 2.78
N LEU A 87 4.67 -10.85 1.55
CA LEU A 87 3.59 -11.78 1.25
C LEU A 87 3.99 -13.23 1.55
N ASP A 88 5.18 -13.64 1.14
CA ASP A 88 5.66 -15.00 1.39
C ASP A 88 5.72 -15.33 2.89
N ARG A 89 6.20 -14.38 3.71
CA ARG A 89 6.20 -14.51 5.18
C ARG A 89 4.79 -14.65 5.73
N ILE A 90 3.86 -13.77 5.34
CA ILE A 90 2.46 -13.84 5.77
C ILE A 90 1.83 -15.21 5.48
N LEU A 91 2.14 -15.80 4.32
CA LEU A 91 1.51 -17.05 3.88
C LEU A 91 2.18 -18.30 4.46
N ASN A 92 3.50 -18.27 4.70
CA ASN A 92 4.28 -19.48 4.96
C ASN A 92 4.89 -19.55 6.37
N THR A 93 4.89 -18.46 7.12
CA THR A 93 5.50 -18.41 8.45
C THR A 93 4.46 -18.15 9.54
N LYS A 94 4.62 -18.83 10.68
CA LYS A 94 3.83 -18.51 11.88
C LYS A 94 4.17 -17.11 12.42
N ASP A 95 5.41 -16.63 12.25
CA ASP A 95 5.89 -15.34 12.77
C ASP A 95 6.29 -14.37 11.65
N ALA A 96 5.29 -13.96 10.88
CA ALA A 96 5.41 -13.02 9.78
C ALA A 96 5.57 -11.56 10.23
N ASN A 97 6.47 -11.30 11.19
CA ASN A 97 6.64 -9.96 11.73
C ASN A 97 7.24 -9.00 10.69
N MET A 98 6.65 -7.82 10.54
CA MET A 98 7.04 -6.80 9.56
C MET A 98 6.82 -5.39 10.12
N ASN A 99 7.62 -4.43 9.69
CA ASN A 99 7.45 -3.03 10.07
C ASN A 99 6.52 -2.26 9.11
N CYS A 100 6.40 -0.96 9.33
CA CYS A 100 5.56 -0.06 8.54
C CYS A 100 5.96 0.05 7.06
N ALA A 101 7.26 -0.03 6.74
CA ALA A 101 7.72 0.01 5.36
C ALA A 101 7.34 -1.25 4.57
N ASP A 102 7.50 -2.43 5.17
CA ASP A 102 7.20 -3.71 4.52
C ASP A 102 5.68 -3.94 4.35
N HIS A 103 4.86 -3.52 5.33
CA HIS A 103 3.40 -3.46 5.16
C HIS A 103 3.00 -2.53 4.01
N SER A 104 3.59 -1.32 3.95
CA SER A 104 3.29 -0.35 2.89
C SER A 104 3.73 -0.82 1.51
N HIS A 105 4.86 -1.55 1.42
CA HIS A 105 5.31 -2.16 0.17
C HIS A 105 4.28 -3.15 -0.36
N LEU A 106 3.79 -4.04 0.50
CA LEU A 106 2.79 -5.04 0.12
C LEU A 106 1.48 -4.40 -0.35
N VAL A 107 0.96 -3.42 0.42
CA VAL A 107 -0.28 -2.70 0.07
C VAL A 107 -0.12 -1.97 -1.26
N ASN A 108 0.97 -1.21 -1.44
CA ASN A 108 1.21 -0.48 -2.70
C ASN A 108 1.37 -1.43 -3.89
N ALA A 109 2.04 -2.57 -3.73
CA ALA A 109 2.20 -3.54 -4.81
C ALA A 109 0.85 -4.10 -5.24
N MET A 110 0.02 -4.52 -4.28
CA MET A 110 -1.31 -5.04 -4.54
C MET A 110 -2.21 -4.02 -5.25
N LEU A 111 -2.20 -2.75 -4.79
CA LEU A 111 -2.98 -1.67 -5.39
C LEU A 111 -2.55 -1.39 -6.84
N ARG A 112 -1.24 -1.31 -7.09
CA ARG A 112 -0.70 -1.05 -8.44
C ARG A 112 -1.00 -2.19 -9.39
N THR A 113 -0.93 -3.45 -8.92
CA THR A 113 -1.31 -4.63 -9.71
C THR A 113 -2.75 -4.54 -10.20
N VAL A 114 -3.67 -3.99 -9.41
CA VAL A 114 -5.09 -3.85 -9.79
C VAL A 114 -5.42 -2.52 -10.48
N GLY A 115 -4.39 -1.76 -10.88
CA GLY A 115 -4.54 -0.51 -11.62
C GLY A 115 -4.99 0.68 -10.76
N ILE A 116 -4.75 0.64 -9.44
CA ILE A 116 -5.00 1.75 -8.52
C ILE A 116 -3.68 2.50 -8.28
N PRO A 117 -3.59 3.82 -8.58
CA PRO A 117 -2.43 4.63 -8.26
C PRO A 117 -2.13 4.59 -6.77
N ALA A 118 -0.89 4.31 -6.40
CA ALA A 118 -0.48 4.21 -5.00
C ALA A 118 0.93 4.77 -4.75
N PHE A 119 1.11 5.45 -3.62
CA PHE A 119 2.40 5.98 -3.18
C PHE A 119 2.60 5.85 -1.67
N TYR A 120 3.80 6.19 -1.18
CA TYR A 120 4.13 6.12 0.24
C TYR A 120 3.94 7.48 0.90
N GLY A 121 3.30 7.51 2.05
CA GLY A 121 3.44 8.63 2.98
C GLY A 121 4.55 8.35 3.99
N ASN A 122 5.22 9.41 4.45
CA ASN A 122 6.25 9.29 5.49
C ASN A 122 6.34 10.56 6.34
N ALA A 123 6.36 10.40 7.66
CA ALA A 123 6.48 11.51 8.59
C ALA A 123 7.00 11.02 9.94
N VAL A 124 7.20 11.97 10.87
CA VAL A 124 7.11 11.66 12.30
C VAL A 124 5.62 11.74 12.68
N CYS A 125 5.10 10.66 13.27
CA CYS A 125 3.72 10.56 13.68
C CYS A 125 3.63 10.37 15.20
N ASP A 126 2.67 11.06 15.82
CA ASP A 126 2.24 10.91 17.20
C ASP A 126 1.17 9.81 17.28
N PHE A 127 1.46 8.77 18.03
CA PHE A 127 0.54 7.65 18.29
C PHE A 127 -0.15 7.75 19.66
N GLY A 128 -0.05 8.89 20.34
CA GLY A 128 -0.62 9.17 21.66
C GLY A 128 0.30 8.79 22.82
N SER A 129 1.18 7.81 22.63
CA SER A 129 2.20 7.43 23.62
C SER A 129 3.55 8.08 23.35
N ASP A 130 3.98 8.13 22.08
CA ASP A 130 5.28 8.60 21.64
C ASP A 130 5.26 9.00 20.15
N ASN A 131 6.30 9.72 19.74
CA ASN A 131 6.51 10.16 18.36
C ASN A 131 7.49 9.25 17.62
N PHE A 132 7.03 8.61 16.54
CA PHE A 132 7.87 7.69 15.76
C PHE A 132 7.95 8.06 14.27
N PRO A 133 9.09 7.77 13.61
CA PRO A 133 9.13 7.66 12.15
C PRO A 133 8.08 6.65 11.67
N HIS A 134 7.27 7.02 10.69
CA HIS A 134 6.22 6.13 10.19
C HIS A 134 6.08 6.18 8.67
N TYR A 135 5.76 5.04 8.06
CA TYR A 135 5.49 4.89 6.64
C TYR A 135 4.11 4.26 6.45
N TRP A 136 3.34 4.78 5.50
CA TRP A 136 2.02 4.21 5.16
C TRP A 136 1.78 4.25 3.65
N SER A 137 0.75 3.54 3.20
CA SER A 137 0.29 3.57 1.81
C SER A 137 -0.79 4.62 1.60
N MET A 138 -0.77 5.27 0.44
CA MET A 138 -1.85 6.13 -0.06
C MET A 138 -2.37 5.57 -1.36
N ALA A 139 -3.70 5.59 -1.56
CA ALA A 139 -4.34 5.13 -2.80
C ALA A 139 -5.25 6.20 -3.41
N TYR A 140 -5.29 6.30 -4.72
CA TYR A 140 -6.24 7.20 -5.39
C TYR A 140 -7.57 6.50 -5.68
N ILE A 141 -8.65 7.02 -5.09
CA ILE A 141 -10.01 6.52 -5.26
C ILE A 141 -10.76 7.46 -6.20
N GLU A 142 -11.00 6.98 -7.41
CA GLU A 142 -11.57 7.79 -8.50
C GLU A 142 -13.00 8.23 -8.22
N SER A 143 -13.84 7.36 -7.64
CA SER A 143 -15.24 7.69 -7.34
C SER A 143 -15.41 8.89 -6.41
N SER A 144 -14.40 9.18 -5.60
CA SER A 144 -14.34 10.35 -4.72
C SER A 144 -13.28 11.38 -5.13
N SER A 145 -12.52 11.11 -6.20
CA SER A 145 -11.37 11.90 -6.65
C SER A 145 -10.37 12.26 -5.54
N LYS A 146 -10.10 11.32 -4.62
CA LYS A 146 -9.28 11.55 -3.41
C LYS A 146 -8.15 10.55 -3.26
N TRP A 147 -7.08 11.00 -2.60
CA TRP A 147 -6.08 10.11 -2.03
C TRP A 147 -6.51 9.73 -0.61
N VAL A 148 -6.51 8.44 -0.30
CA VAL A 148 -6.94 7.91 0.99
C VAL A 148 -5.79 7.24 1.72
N TYR A 149 -5.83 7.28 3.05
CA TYR A 149 -4.82 6.68 3.93
C TYR A 149 -5.07 5.19 4.11
N LEU A 150 -4.06 4.37 3.82
CA LEU A 150 -4.08 2.91 3.97
C LEU A 150 -2.92 2.46 4.85
N ASP A 151 -3.10 2.58 6.15
CA ASP A 151 -2.13 2.13 7.12
C ASP A 151 -2.50 0.76 7.71
N ALA A 152 -1.84 -0.27 7.20
CA ALA A 152 -2.16 -1.66 7.49
C ALA A 152 -1.29 -2.28 8.60
N ILE A 153 -0.62 -1.46 9.42
CA ILE A 153 0.27 -1.94 10.49
C ILE A 153 -0.44 -2.41 11.76
N HIS A 154 -1.78 -2.32 11.81
CA HIS A 154 -2.55 -2.92 12.89
C HIS A 154 -3.97 -3.28 12.43
N SER A 155 -4.46 -4.42 12.91
CA SER A 155 -5.82 -4.90 12.66
C SER A 155 -6.97 -3.91 13.01
N TYR A 156 -6.85 -3.07 14.05
CA TYR A 156 -7.89 -2.09 14.42
C TYR A 156 -7.83 -0.79 13.62
N TYR A 157 -6.80 -0.56 12.80
CA TYR A 157 -6.69 0.67 12.02
C TYR A 157 -7.82 0.73 10.99
N LYS A 158 -8.35 1.95 10.80
CA LYS A 158 -9.51 2.20 9.93
C LYS A 158 -9.05 2.69 8.57
N TYR A 159 -9.78 2.27 7.54
CA TYR A 159 -9.58 2.75 6.18
C TYR A 159 -9.79 4.26 6.14
N ASP A 160 -8.84 5.00 5.55
CA ASP A 160 -8.85 6.47 5.44
C ASP A 160 -9.00 7.22 6.77
N ASN A 161 -8.61 6.58 7.88
CA ASN A 161 -8.69 7.19 9.22
C ASN A 161 -7.63 6.59 10.14
N PRO A 162 -6.33 6.89 9.91
CA PRO A 162 -5.27 6.43 10.79
C PRO A 162 -5.43 7.04 12.20
N PRO A 163 -5.05 6.31 13.27
CA PRO A 163 -5.20 6.80 14.64
C PRO A 163 -4.10 7.78 15.08
N TRP A 164 -3.12 8.05 14.22
CA TRP A 164 -1.98 8.91 14.50
C TRP A 164 -2.11 10.28 13.87
N LYS A 165 -1.33 11.24 14.37
CA LYS A 165 -1.24 12.61 13.83
C LYS A 165 0.16 12.89 13.31
N ILE A 166 0.27 13.57 12.18
CA ILE A 166 1.57 14.04 11.68
C ILE A 166 2.04 15.19 12.57
N VAL A 167 3.22 15.05 13.18
CA VAL A 167 3.83 16.10 14.00
C VAL A 167 4.99 16.79 13.31
N SER A 168 5.68 16.12 12.38
CA SER A 168 6.77 16.72 11.63
C SER A 168 7.05 16.00 10.32
N THR A 169 7.35 16.79 9.29
CA THR A 169 7.91 16.34 8.01
C THR A 169 9.38 16.76 7.88
N ASN A 170 10.00 17.32 8.93
CA ASN A 170 11.37 17.85 8.86
C ASN A 170 12.36 16.72 8.63
N GLY A 171 12.91 16.69 7.41
CA GLY A 171 13.83 15.66 6.98
C GLY A 171 13.17 14.36 6.51
N ARG A 172 11.84 14.33 6.30
CA ARG A 172 11.08 13.18 5.80
C ARG A 172 9.98 13.63 4.84
N GLY A 173 10.02 13.15 3.60
CA GLY A 173 9.10 13.56 2.55
C GLY A 173 7.70 13.06 2.85
N ALA A 174 6.77 13.99 3.06
CA ALA A 174 5.38 13.68 3.40
C ALA A 174 4.76 12.66 2.44
N PHE A 175 5.15 12.67 1.16
CA PHE A 175 4.64 11.79 0.11
C PHE A 175 5.73 11.46 -0.92
N TYR A 176 6.04 10.19 -1.16
CA TYR A 176 7.03 9.74 -2.15
C TYR A 176 6.37 8.98 -3.30
N SER A 177 6.36 9.59 -4.49
CA SER A 177 6.35 8.85 -5.76
C SER A 177 7.69 8.14 -5.89
N VAL A 178 7.70 6.83 -6.06
CA VAL A 178 8.93 6.04 -6.22
C VAL A 178 9.61 6.26 -7.59
N SER A 179 9.10 7.20 -8.40
CA SER A 179 9.60 7.35 -9.76
C SER A 179 10.98 7.97 -9.86
N ASP A 180 11.47 8.74 -8.88
CA ASP A 180 12.72 9.48 -9.09
C ASP A 180 13.57 9.64 -7.84
N LEU A 181 14.79 9.11 -7.95
CA LEU A 181 15.98 9.32 -7.12
C LEU A 181 16.46 10.80 -7.07
N LYS A 182 15.59 11.78 -7.26
CA LYS A 182 15.88 13.21 -7.05
C LYS A 182 14.56 13.88 -6.67
N ILE A 183 14.44 14.55 -5.52
CA ILE A 183 14.62 16.00 -5.30
C ILE A 183 13.96 16.24 -3.91
N LYS A 184 14.48 16.87 -2.84
CA LYS A 184 15.54 17.87 -2.62
C LYS A 184 16.50 17.40 -1.51
N ALA A 185 17.71 17.94 -1.58
CA ALA A 185 18.82 17.79 -0.66
C ALA A 185 18.44 17.71 0.84
N ASN A 186 19.16 16.84 1.55
CA ASN A 186 19.24 16.65 3.01
C ASN A 186 18.44 15.52 3.65
N ILE A 187 17.65 14.75 2.89
CA ILE A 187 17.03 13.53 3.44
C ILE A 187 17.81 12.31 2.97
N LYS A 188 18.83 11.94 3.75
CA LYS A 188 19.41 10.61 3.66
C LYS A 188 18.32 9.61 4.03
N LEU A 189 17.73 8.94 3.04
CA LEU A 189 17.22 7.59 3.26
C LEU A 189 18.44 6.77 3.67
N ARG A 190 18.63 6.58 4.98
CA ARG A 190 19.72 5.75 5.50
C ARG A 190 19.52 4.36 4.89
N ARG A 191 20.57 3.87 4.23
CA ARG A 191 20.65 2.49 3.72
C ARG A 191 20.38 1.51 4.85
#